data_AF-A0A1E8B9T6-F1
#
_entry.id   AF-A0A1E8B9T6-F1
#
_cell.length_a   1.000
_cell.length_b   1.000
_cell.length_c   1.000
_cell.angle_alpha   90.00
_cell.angle_beta   90.00
_cell.angle_gamma   90.00
#
_symmetry.space_group_name_H-M   'P 1'
#
loop_
_entity.id
_entity.type
_entity.pdbx_description
1 polymer ?
#
loop_
_entity_poly.entity_id
_entity_poly.type
_entity_poly.pdbx_seq_one_letter_code
_entity_poly.pdbx_strand_id
1 'polypeptide(L)'
;MEAIQTIEEKSVTTAIFQFIFPFSFKSGYEQNMFPFLQKNDFRPFRLDHLEDENTYYGQFKVSHQNMEAYYLSFTNKILFPPSEHQKGLQRYSKDLNLNGHLTTNLISVPFTVHSIDVTLCPYELGFLTIRTEVNISPNMTLSEAIEFAARFRVLETRNEKDETICIECNGIRYSQVEKFIFGYLFNGLTDFFEKKRVRSSYFQTFPFFEDQRMYVQTLLSLKESMELNVIDVYRTSSLSGLTSDGKPYVSANNLPYIHDYLKQHAYQRWAPNRYFIMEEHIFTCVTNEDESKITKLASQMYGEFYYALLLNLFHKIVLLKMANAYAELNIEQDTNEIEKLIYSINSFTANYFSLELVSQSQSEDIFFRLRKLFNIEILYTNAKQNLDSLFKYQENVASKKDSLLLLILTLYSVVGQMLGFTMIDLLKNTDSNHIASPFEYFALLIASSGIVISLILGVQGLYQWAIQHKNRKAWVKQTVLSAVKEKDGTK
;
A
#
# COMPACT_ATOMS: atom_id res chain seq x y z
N MET A 1 -38.18 22.68 -3.80
CA MET A 1 -37.19 21.84 -3.10
C MET A 1 -37.96 20.72 -2.45
N GLU A 2 -37.89 19.51 -3.00
CA GLU A 2 -38.44 18.34 -2.31
C GLU A 2 -37.55 18.05 -1.11
N ALA A 3 -38.10 18.24 0.09
CA ALA A 3 -37.45 17.82 1.32
C ALA A 3 -37.44 16.29 1.35
N ILE A 4 -36.35 15.70 1.82
CA ILE A 4 -36.26 14.25 1.99
C ILE A 4 -37.37 13.80 2.96
N GLN A 5 -38.29 12.97 2.46
CA GLN A 5 -39.33 12.32 3.27
C GLN A 5 -38.70 11.42 4.35
N THR A 6 -39.48 11.12 5.38
CA THR A 6 -39.15 10.17 6.46
C THR A 6 -38.49 8.91 5.89
N ILE A 7 -37.29 8.56 6.39
CA ILE A 7 -36.55 7.37 5.96
C ILE A 7 -37.30 6.13 6.45
N GLU A 8 -37.70 5.27 5.51
CA GLU A 8 -38.28 3.96 5.81
C GLU A 8 -37.16 2.93 6.01
N GLU A 9 -37.13 2.31 7.19
CA GLU A 9 -36.12 1.29 7.48
C GLU A 9 -36.35 0.00 6.70
N LYS A 10 -35.24 -0.60 6.27
CA LYS A 10 -35.21 -1.83 5.50
C LYS A 10 -34.63 -2.96 6.35
N SER A 11 -35.21 -4.15 6.24
CA SER A 11 -34.70 -5.34 6.91
C SER A 11 -33.55 -5.94 6.10
N VAL A 12 -32.44 -6.21 6.79
CA VAL A 12 -31.23 -6.79 6.22
C VAL A 12 -31.28 -8.31 6.38
N THR A 13 -30.93 -9.04 5.32
CA THR A 13 -30.83 -10.51 5.30
C THR A 13 -29.38 -10.99 5.34
N THR A 14 -28.45 -10.19 4.86
CA THR A 14 -27.01 -10.48 4.87
C THR A 14 -26.23 -9.19 5.00
N ALA A 15 -25.27 -9.15 5.92
CA ALA A 15 -24.35 -8.02 6.05
C ALA A 15 -22.94 -8.51 6.32
N ILE A 16 -22.13 -8.54 5.27
CA ILE A 16 -20.72 -8.90 5.34
C ILE A 16 -19.84 -7.67 5.09
N PHE A 17 -18.72 -7.60 5.80
CA PHE A 17 -17.78 -6.51 5.76
C PHE A 17 -16.34 -7.03 5.73
N GLN A 18 -15.51 -6.37 4.95
CA GLN A 18 -14.07 -6.56 4.91
C GLN A 18 -13.44 -5.21 5.25
N PHE A 19 -12.76 -5.15 6.39
CA PHE A 19 -12.06 -3.95 6.83
C PHE A 19 -10.58 -4.07 6.46
N ILE A 20 -10.10 -3.14 5.64
CA ILE A 20 -8.76 -3.19 5.06
C ILE A 20 -7.95 -2.01 5.62
N PHE A 21 -6.84 -2.33 6.29
CA PHE A 21 -5.93 -1.35 6.86
C PHE A 21 -4.54 -1.45 6.22
N PRO A 22 -4.10 -0.44 5.46
CA PRO A 22 -2.74 -0.38 4.93
C PRO A 22 -1.74 0.05 6.01
N PHE A 23 -0.55 -0.55 6.02
CA PHE A 23 0.54 -0.21 6.93
C PHE A 23 1.89 -0.24 6.23
N SER A 24 2.86 0.54 6.72
CA SER A 24 4.26 0.45 6.28
C SER A 24 5.02 -0.36 7.31
N PHE A 25 5.86 -1.28 6.83
CA PHE A 25 6.76 -2.03 7.68
C PHE A 25 8.20 -1.61 7.43
N LYS A 26 9.07 -1.91 8.39
CA LYS A 26 10.50 -1.54 8.31
C LYS A 26 11.19 -2.28 7.16
N SER A 27 11.95 -1.54 6.36
CA SER A 27 12.84 -2.10 5.34
C SER A 27 13.67 -3.27 5.86
N GLY A 28 13.65 -4.41 5.16
CA GLY A 28 14.50 -5.56 5.46
C GLY A 28 13.96 -6.48 6.56
N TYR A 29 12.80 -6.18 7.13
CA TYR A 29 12.13 -7.02 8.14
C TYR A 29 11.18 -8.05 7.54
N GLU A 30 11.00 -8.10 6.21
CA GLU A 30 10.10 -9.03 5.52
C GLU A 30 10.46 -10.48 5.87
N GLN A 31 11.76 -10.77 5.90
CA GLN A 31 12.30 -12.08 6.27
C GLN A 31 12.01 -12.47 7.73
N ASN A 32 11.78 -11.50 8.61
CA ASN A 32 11.42 -11.73 10.02
C ASN A 32 9.90 -11.80 10.21
N MET A 33 9.12 -11.19 9.32
CA MET A 33 7.66 -11.24 9.37
C MET A 33 7.13 -12.63 8.99
N PHE A 34 7.72 -13.32 8.02
CA PHE A 34 7.31 -14.67 7.65
C PHE A 34 7.32 -15.68 8.83
N PRO A 35 8.44 -15.88 9.56
CA PRO A 35 8.46 -16.79 10.70
C PRO A 35 7.56 -16.30 11.85
N PHE A 36 7.38 -14.98 12.00
CA PHE A 36 6.44 -14.44 12.98
C PHE A 36 5.00 -14.81 12.64
N LEU A 37 4.57 -14.66 11.39
CA LEU A 37 3.22 -15.00 10.94
C LEU A 37 2.97 -16.51 11.10
N GLN A 38 3.91 -17.35 10.67
CA GLN A 38 3.81 -18.81 10.83
C GLN A 38 3.71 -19.22 12.31
N LYS A 39 4.49 -18.61 13.20
CA LYS A 39 4.43 -18.87 14.65
C LYS A 39 3.09 -18.46 15.29
N ASN A 40 2.38 -17.52 14.68
CA ASN A 40 1.07 -17.05 15.14
C ASN A 40 -0.10 -17.69 14.37
N ASP A 41 0.11 -18.89 13.80
CA ASP A 41 -0.88 -19.71 13.08
C ASP A 41 -1.43 -19.12 11.78
N PHE A 42 -0.73 -18.15 11.17
CA PHE A 42 -1.06 -17.71 9.84
C PHE A 42 -0.52 -18.68 8.78
N ARG A 43 -1.35 -18.97 7.77
CA ARG A 43 -1.01 -19.85 6.65
C ARG A 43 -0.86 -19.04 5.36
N PRO A 44 0.14 -19.33 4.52
CA PRO A 44 0.25 -18.69 3.21
C PRO A 44 -0.95 -19.08 2.34
N PHE A 45 -1.64 -18.08 1.81
CA PHE A 45 -2.78 -18.28 0.92
C PHE A 45 -2.28 -18.62 -0.49
N ARG A 46 -2.76 -19.73 -1.06
CA ARG A 46 -2.39 -20.15 -2.41
C ARG A 46 -3.61 -20.73 -3.14
N LEU A 47 -3.66 -20.52 -4.45
CA LEU A 47 -4.79 -20.99 -5.26
C LEU A 47 -4.82 -22.53 -5.41
N ASP A 48 -3.69 -23.20 -5.26
CA ASP A 48 -3.60 -24.67 -5.33
C ASP A 48 -4.09 -25.38 -4.05
N HIS A 49 -4.25 -24.65 -2.95
CA HIS A 49 -4.85 -25.16 -1.71
C HIS A 49 -6.38 -25.05 -1.78
N LEU A 50 -7.03 -26.04 -2.40
CA LEU A 50 -8.49 -26.04 -2.59
C LEU A 50 -9.29 -26.12 -1.29
N GLU A 51 -8.68 -26.58 -0.21
CA GLU A 51 -9.25 -26.57 1.14
C GLU A 51 -9.57 -25.15 1.61
N ASP A 52 -8.78 -24.16 1.22
CA ASP A 52 -8.92 -22.75 1.61
C ASP A 52 -10.17 -22.08 0.98
N GLU A 53 -10.79 -22.69 -0.04
CA GLU A 53 -11.99 -22.16 -0.73
C GLU A 53 -13.18 -21.91 0.22
N ASN A 54 -13.24 -22.62 1.34
CA ASN A 54 -14.32 -22.52 2.34
C ASN A 54 -13.83 -22.16 3.74
N THR A 55 -12.52 -21.96 3.95
CA THR A 55 -11.96 -21.79 5.30
C THR A 55 -12.16 -20.38 5.83
N TYR A 56 -12.00 -19.36 5.00
CA TYR A 56 -11.85 -17.97 5.48
C TYR A 56 -13.11 -17.10 5.33
N TYR A 57 -14.21 -17.68 4.82
CA TYR A 57 -15.33 -16.92 4.24
C TYR A 57 -16.69 -17.23 4.88
N GLY A 58 -16.69 -17.80 6.10
CA GLY A 58 -17.92 -18.16 6.81
C GLY A 58 -18.70 -19.25 6.08
N GLN A 59 -19.98 -18.99 5.79
CA GLN A 59 -20.82 -19.91 5.00
C GLN A 59 -20.61 -19.83 3.49
N PHE A 60 -19.81 -18.87 3.02
CA PHE A 60 -19.60 -18.63 1.60
C PHE A 60 -18.39 -19.40 1.07
N LYS A 61 -18.40 -19.68 -0.23
CA LYS A 61 -17.31 -20.35 -0.95
C LYS A 61 -16.69 -19.41 -1.96
N VAL A 62 -15.36 -19.31 -1.99
CA VAL A 62 -14.62 -18.57 -3.03
C VAL A 62 -13.94 -19.56 -3.96
N SER A 63 -14.26 -19.52 -5.26
CA SER A 63 -13.65 -20.42 -6.24
C SER A 63 -12.26 -19.94 -6.63
N HIS A 64 -11.24 -20.75 -6.32
CA HIS A 64 -9.86 -20.48 -6.70
C HIS A 64 -9.68 -20.51 -8.23
N GLN A 65 -10.38 -21.43 -8.90
CA GLN A 65 -10.40 -21.50 -10.36
C GLN A 65 -10.96 -20.22 -10.99
N ASN A 66 -12.06 -19.67 -10.45
CA ASN A 66 -12.62 -18.42 -10.96
C ASN A 66 -11.68 -17.24 -10.71
N MET A 67 -11.04 -17.18 -9.54
CA MET A 67 -10.02 -16.17 -9.26
C MET A 67 -8.84 -16.24 -10.23
N GLU A 68 -8.34 -17.44 -10.53
CA GLU A 68 -7.27 -17.63 -11.52
C GLU A 68 -7.72 -17.20 -12.93
N ALA A 69 -8.94 -17.56 -13.34
CA ALA A 69 -9.46 -17.22 -14.66
C ALA A 69 -9.82 -15.72 -14.82
N TYR A 70 -10.05 -15.02 -13.71
CA TYR A 70 -10.46 -13.61 -13.70
C TYR A 70 -9.34 -12.67 -14.14
N TYR A 71 -8.11 -12.95 -13.73
CA TYR A 71 -6.95 -12.11 -14.02
C TYR A 71 -6.10 -12.68 -15.16
N LEU A 72 -5.43 -11.82 -15.91
CA LEU A 72 -4.44 -12.28 -16.89
C LEU A 72 -3.24 -12.94 -16.19
N SER A 73 -2.58 -13.86 -16.88
CA SER A 73 -1.50 -14.68 -16.30
C SER A 73 -0.36 -13.87 -15.68
N PHE A 74 -0.08 -12.68 -16.21
CA PHE A 74 0.93 -11.77 -15.62
C PHE A 74 0.48 -11.26 -14.24
N THR A 75 -0.77 -10.81 -14.13
CA THR A 75 -1.36 -10.32 -12.89
C THR A 75 -1.49 -11.44 -11.85
N ASN A 76 -1.84 -12.66 -12.27
CA ASN A 76 -1.90 -13.82 -11.37
C ASN A 76 -0.55 -14.08 -10.69
N LYS A 77 0.57 -13.97 -11.40
CA LYS A 77 1.90 -14.15 -10.79
C LYS A 77 2.20 -13.12 -9.70
N ILE A 78 1.60 -11.93 -9.80
CA ILE A 78 1.76 -10.85 -8.83
C ILE A 78 0.80 -11.04 -7.66
N LEU A 79 -0.47 -11.37 -7.90
CA LEU A 79 -1.48 -11.51 -6.85
C LEU A 79 -1.38 -12.84 -6.09
N PHE A 80 -0.95 -13.88 -6.78
CA PHE A 80 -0.89 -15.27 -6.29
C PHE A 80 0.48 -15.89 -6.61
N PRO A 81 1.55 -15.38 -5.99
CA PRO A 81 2.88 -15.93 -6.20
C PRO A 81 2.92 -17.40 -5.74
N PRO A 82 3.50 -18.33 -6.54
CA PRO A 82 3.55 -19.76 -6.21
C PRO A 82 4.48 -20.09 -5.04
N SER A 83 5.32 -19.14 -4.61
CA SER A 83 6.13 -19.27 -3.40
C SER A 83 6.36 -17.93 -2.70
N GLU A 84 6.67 -17.99 -1.40
CA GLU A 84 7.03 -16.85 -0.56
C GLU A 84 8.32 -16.15 -1.03
N HIS A 85 9.08 -16.82 -1.90
CA HIS A 85 10.33 -16.32 -2.47
C HIS A 85 10.18 -15.72 -3.87
N GLN A 86 8.95 -15.51 -4.34
CA GLN A 86 8.69 -14.80 -5.59
C GLN A 86 8.11 -13.41 -5.37
N LYS A 87 8.28 -12.55 -6.39
CA LYS A 87 7.70 -11.21 -6.45
C LYS A 87 6.18 -11.28 -6.45
N GLY A 88 5.55 -10.51 -5.59
CA GLY A 88 4.10 -10.39 -5.59
C GLY A 88 3.56 -9.97 -4.23
N LEU A 89 2.24 -10.03 -4.11
CA LEU A 89 1.49 -9.85 -2.90
C LEU A 89 1.46 -11.20 -2.17
N GLN A 90 2.11 -11.26 -1.02
CA GLN A 90 2.19 -12.46 -0.20
C GLN A 90 1.10 -12.39 0.87
N ARG A 91 -0.03 -13.06 0.64
CA ARG A 91 -1.16 -13.10 1.57
C ARG A 91 -0.99 -14.25 2.56
N TYR A 92 -1.15 -13.92 3.84
CA TYR A 92 -1.20 -14.88 4.94
C TYR A 92 -2.55 -14.77 5.63
N SER A 93 -3.25 -15.88 5.79
CA SER A 93 -4.60 -15.91 6.35
C SER A 93 -4.63 -16.73 7.64
N LYS A 94 -5.48 -16.33 8.58
CA LYS A 94 -5.77 -17.06 9.80
C LYS A 94 -7.28 -17.16 9.98
N ASP A 95 -7.75 -18.40 10.09
CA ASP A 95 -9.12 -18.70 10.49
C ASP A 95 -9.28 -18.45 11.99
N LEU A 96 -10.39 -17.84 12.38
CA LEU A 96 -10.67 -17.41 13.74
C LEU A 96 -12.07 -17.83 14.19
N ASN A 97 -13.07 -17.59 13.34
CA ASN A 97 -14.49 -17.79 13.65
C ASN A 97 -14.88 -17.28 15.05
N LEU A 98 -14.51 -16.03 15.34
CA LEU A 98 -14.68 -15.42 16.66
C LEU A 98 -15.97 -14.63 16.73
N ASN A 99 -16.82 -14.95 17.71
CA ASN A 99 -18.03 -14.19 17.98
C ASN A 99 -17.73 -12.98 18.87
N GLY A 100 -18.37 -11.87 18.56
CA GLY A 100 -18.25 -10.63 19.31
C GLY A 100 -19.52 -9.78 19.28
N HIS A 101 -19.51 -8.74 20.12
CA HIS A 101 -20.55 -7.72 20.15
C HIS A 101 -19.91 -6.34 20.07
N LEU A 102 -20.36 -5.52 19.13
CA LEU A 102 -20.05 -4.10 19.10
C LEU A 102 -21.19 -3.36 19.78
N THR A 103 -20.90 -2.77 20.93
CA THR A 103 -21.88 -2.01 21.71
C THR A 103 -21.54 -0.54 21.67
N THR A 104 -22.54 0.27 21.37
CA THR A 104 -22.54 1.74 21.45
C THR A 104 -23.55 2.16 22.51
N ASN A 105 -23.78 3.46 22.67
CA ASN A 105 -24.84 3.96 23.55
C ASN A 105 -26.25 3.69 23.01
N LEU A 106 -26.37 3.40 21.71
CA LEU A 106 -27.64 3.29 21.00
C LEU A 106 -27.98 1.84 20.63
N ILE A 107 -26.98 1.09 20.18
CA ILE A 107 -27.17 -0.25 19.61
C ILE A 107 -26.10 -1.22 20.11
N SER A 108 -26.46 -2.51 20.14
CA SER A 108 -25.53 -3.62 20.32
C SER A 108 -25.65 -4.58 19.15
N VAL A 109 -24.61 -4.65 18.33
CA VAL A 109 -24.59 -5.44 17.10
C VAL A 109 -23.75 -6.70 17.31
N PRO A 110 -24.34 -7.90 17.30
CA PRO A 110 -23.58 -9.14 17.30
C PRO A 110 -22.90 -9.35 15.94
N PHE A 111 -21.65 -9.78 15.96
CA PHE A 111 -20.89 -10.05 14.74
C PHE A 111 -19.94 -11.24 14.93
N THR A 112 -19.48 -11.78 13.81
CA THR A 112 -18.52 -12.87 13.74
C THR A 112 -17.33 -12.41 12.93
N VAL A 113 -16.11 -12.59 13.43
CA VAL A 113 -14.86 -12.44 12.66
C VAL A 113 -14.52 -13.80 12.08
N HIS A 114 -14.73 -13.98 10.79
CA HIS A 114 -14.44 -15.23 10.08
C HIS A 114 -12.94 -15.48 10.02
N SER A 115 -12.21 -14.50 9.48
CA SER A 115 -10.78 -14.61 9.25
C SER A 115 -10.09 -13.26 9.31
N ILE A 116 -8.79 -13.31 9.50
CA ILE A 116 -7.89 -12.17 9.34
C ILE A 116 -6.78 -12.50 8.36
N ASP A 117 -6.35 -11.50 7.59
CA ASP A 117 -5.21 -11.62 6.71
C ASP A 117 -4.15 -10.57 7.00
N VAL A 118 -2.89 -10.94 6.72
CA VAL A 118 -1.77 -10.03 6.52
C VAL A 118 -1.26 -10.23 5.09
N THR A 119 -1.44 -9.24 4.22
CA THR A 119 -0.83 -9.24 2.89
C THR A 119 0.42 -8.37 2.91
N LEU A 120 1.57 -8.97 2.60
CA LEU A 120 2.84 -8.27 2.45
C LEU A 120 3.10 -7.97 0.98
N CYS A 121 3.32 -6.70 0.66
CA CYS A 121 3.53 -6.22 -0.70
C CYS A 121 4.95 -5.65 -0.85
N PRO A 122 5.45 -5.52 -2.10
CA PRO A 122 6.68 -4.79 -2.39
C PRO A 122 6.57 -3.32 -1.95
N TYR A 123 7.70 -2.61 -1.90
CA TYR A 123 7.76 -1.20 -1.46
C TYR A 123 7.35 -0.98 0.00
N GLU A 124 7.66 -1.94 0.87
CA GLU A 124 7.48 -1.81 2.32
C GLU A 124 6.03 -1.50 2.71
N LEU A 125 5.08 -2.10 1.99
CA LEU A 125 3.64 -1.89 2.15
C LEU A 125 2.99 -3.21 2.52
N GLY A 126 2.15 -3.21 3.54
CA GLY A 126 1.28 -4.33 3.84
C GLY A 126 -0.17 -3.91 4.01
N PHE A 127 -1.06 -4.88 3.99
CA PHE A 127 -2.48 -4.72 4.26
C PHE A 127 -2.91 -5.71 5.33
N LEU A 128 -3.68 -5.24 6.30
CA LEU A 128 -4.45 -6.09 7.20
C LEU A 128 -5.87 -6.15 6.69
N THR A 129 -6.45 -7.34 6.63
CA THR A 129 -7.85 -7.51 6.25
C THR A 129 -8.57 -8.26 7.35
N ILE A 130 -9.71 -7.75 7.80
CA ILE A 130 -10.57 -8.40 8.79
C ILE A 130 -11.90 -8.69 8.11
N ARG A 131 -12.27 -9.96 8.00
CA ARG A 131 -13.55 -10.39 7.43
C ARG A 131 -14.54 -10.61 8.54
N THR A 132 -15.65 -9.88 8.49
CA THR A 132 -16.70 -9.96 9.50
C THR A 132 -18.05 -10.13 8.86
N GLU A 133 -18.94 -10.82 9.56
CA GLU A 133 -20.36 -10.91 9.25
C GLU A 133 -21.16 -10.46 10.46
N VAL A 134 -22.15 -9.60 10.23
CA VAL A 134 -23.10 -9.23 11.27
C VAL A 134 -24.11 -10.35 11.42
N ASN A 135 -24.31 -10.81 12.65
CA ASN A 135 -25.25 -11.88 12.95
C ASN A 135 -26.66 -11.31 12.90
N ILE A 136 -27.37 -11.60 11.79
CA ILE A 136 -28.68 -11.03 11.51
C ILE A 136 -29.71 -11.52 12.53
N SER A 137 -30.18 -10.61 13.37
CA SER A 137 -31.35 -10.83 14.21
C SER A 137 -32.64 -10.60 13.40
N PRO A 138 -33.81 -11.14 13.82
CA PRO A 138 -35.06 -11.05 13.05
C PRO A 138 -35.49 -9.62 12.68
N ASN A 139 -34.98 -8.61 13.38
CA ASN A 139 -35.32 -7.20 13.20
C ASN A 139 -34.13 -6.32 12.82
N MET A 140 -33.01 -6.90 12.37
CA MET A 140 -31.82 -6.11 12.01
C MET A 140 -32.14 -5.16 10.86
N THR A 141 -31.93 -3.88 11.10
CA THR A 141 -32.21 -2.80 10.16
C THR A 141 -30.98 -2.43 9.33
N LEU A 142 -31.21 -1.80 8.19
CA LEU A 142 -30.14 -1.27 7.34
C LEU A 142 -29.31 -0.23 8.09
N SER A 143 -29.97 0.63 8.88
CA SER A 143 -29.30 1.58 9.77
C SER A 143 -28.28 0.93 10.70
N GLU A 144 -28.66 -0.14 11.39
CA GLU A 144 -27.79 -0.80 12.38
C GLU A 144 -26.60 -1.50 11.70
N ALA A 145 -26.82 -2.12 10.53
CA ALA A 145 -25.75 -2.74 9.75
C ALA A 145 -24.75 -1.69 9.23
N ILE A 146 -25.23 -0.55 8.74
CA ILE A 146 -24.38 0.57 8.33
C ILE A 146 -23.62 1.14 9.53
N GLU A 147 -24.29 1.30 10.66
CA GLU A 147 -23.71 1.84 11.88
C GLU A 147 -22.56 0.97 12.40
N PHE A 148 -22.71 -0.36 12.34
CA PHE A 148 -21.62 -1.29 12.64
C PHE A 148 -20.36 -0.98 11.82
N ALA A 149 -20.50 -0.84 10.49
CA ALA A 149 -19.37 -0.51 9.62
C ALA A 149 -18.81 0.89 9.88
N ALA A 150 -19.67 1.87 10.13
CA ALA A 150 -19.28 3.24 10.43
C ALA A 150 -18.41 3.33 11.69
N ARG A 151 -18.74 2.54 12.73
CA ARG A 151 -17.99 2.51 13.99
C ARG A 151 -16.77 1.59 13.94
N PHE A 152 -16.91 0.38 13.41
CA PHE A 152 -15.82 -0.60 13.40
C PHE A 152 -14.64 -0.17 12.52
N ARG A 153 -14.87 0.69 11.50
CA ARG A 153 -13.76 1.18 10.66
C ARG A 153 -12.84 2.21 11.34
N VAL A 154 -13.27 2.82 12.45
CA VAL A 154 -12.54 3.92 13.11
C VAL A 154 -11.59 3.34 14.17
N LEU A 155 -10.28 3.49 13.99
CA LEU A 155 -9.28 2.89 14.90
C LEU A 155 -9.20 3.60 16.26
N GLU A 156 -8.96 4.91 16.24
CA GLU A 156 -8.96 5.78 17.43
C GLU A 156 -10.10 6.80 17.33
N THR A 157 -10.90 6.90 18.39
CA THR A 157 -11.90 7.95 18.54
C THR A 157 -11.22 9.24 19.00
N ARG A 158 -11.18 10.26 18.13
CA ARG A 158 -10.50 11.54 18.40
C ARG A 158 -11.44 12.63 18.92
N ASN A 159 -12.74 12.49 18.68
CA ASN A 159 -13.74 13.46 19.12
C ASN A 159 -14.41 12.97 20.41
N GLU A 160 -14.56 13.86 21.40
CA GLU A 160 -15.39 13.59 22.60
C GLU A 160 -16.86 13.29 22.25
N LYS A 161 -17.28 13.58 21.01
CA LYS A 161 -18.60 13.25 20.45
C LYS A 161 -18.68 11.85 19.84
N ASP A 162 -17.57 11.15 19.64
CA ASP A 162 -17.61 9.75 19.21
C ASP A 162 -18.10 8.92 20.40
N GLU A 163 -19.28 8.33 20.24
CA GLU A 163 -19.91 7.47 21.24
C GLU A 163 -18.91 6.44 21.79
N THR A 164 -19.00 6.16 23.09
CA THR A 164 -18.20 5.13 23.74
C THR A 164 -18.51 3.78 23.09
N ILE A 165 -17.61 3.35 22.21
CA ILE A 165 -17.65 2.01 21.62
C ILE A 165 -17.06 1.01 22.62
N CYS A 166 -17.67 -0.16 22.69
CA CYS A 166 -17.15 -1.30 23.43
C CYS A 166 -17.27 -2.55 22.56
N ILE A 167 -16.13 -3.16 22.24
CA ILE A 167 -16.10 -4.46 21.58
C ILE A 167 -15.91 -5.52 22.65
N GLU A 168 -16.85 -6.46 22.75
CA GLU A 168 -16.73 -7.62 23.62
C GLU A 168 -16.52 -8.88 22.77
N CYS A 169 -15.41 -9.59 23.01
CA CYS A 169 -15.09 -10.87 22.38
C CYS A 169 -14.55 -11.83 23.43
N ASN A 170 -15.09 -13.05 23.51
CA ASN A 170 -14.67 -14.08 24.47
C ASN A 170 -14.57 -13.59 25.93
N GLY A 171 -15.49 -12.70 26.34
CA GLY A 171 -15.52 -12.12 27.69
C GLY A 171 -14.51 -11.00 27.96
N ILE A 172 -13.67 -10.63 26.98
CA ILE A 172 -12.74 -9.50 27.07
C ILE A 172 -13.39 -8.28 26.40
N ARG A 173 -13.31 -7.13 27.07
CA ARG A 173 -13.85 -5.85 26.60
C ARG A 173 -12.75 -4.92 26.15
N TYR A 174 -12.91 -4.36 24.96
CA TYR A 174 -12.02 -3.38 24.36
C TYR A 174 -12.78 -2.07 24.17
N SER A 175 -12.26 -0.98 24.74
CA SER A 175 -12.88 0.35 24.63
C SER A 175 -12.61 1.06 23.29
N GLN A 176 -11.76 0.48 22.44
CA GLN A 176 -11.37 1.03 21.13
C GLN A 176 -11.15 -0.12 20.14
N VAL A 177 -11.49 0.12 18.87
CA VAL A 177 -11.25 -0.83 17.77
C VAL A 177 -9.76 -1.13 17.64
N GLU A 178 -8.90 -0.11 17.72
CA GLU A 178 -7.44 -0.31 17.64
C GLU A 178 -6.94 -1.34 18.66
N LYS A 179 -7.38 -1.25 19.91
CA LYS A 179 -6.98 -2.18 20.99
C LYS A 179 -7.45 -3.60 20.71
N PHE A 180 -8.64 -3.75 20.14
CA PHE A 180 -9.12 -5.06 19.70
C PHE A 180 -8.28 -5.61 18.54
N ILE A 181 -8.01 -4.79 17.51
CA ILE A 181 -7.27 -5.21 16.32
C ILE A 181 -5.81 -5.54 16.65
N PHE A 182 -5.07 -4.63 17.26
CA PHE A 182 -3.63 -4.80 17.47
C PHE A 182 -3.29 -5.48 18.80
N GLY A 183 -4.18 -5.43 19.79
CA GLY A 183 -4.00 -6.10 21.07
C GLY A 183 -4.45 -7.57 21.05
N TYR A 184 -5.42 -7.92 20.19
CA TYR A 184 -5.99 -9.28 20.14
C TYR A 184 -5.79 -9.94 18.77
N LEU A 185 -6.35 -9.37 17.69
CA LEU A 185 -6.35 -10.03 16.37
C LEU A 185 -4.94 -10.17 15.77
N PHE A 186 -4.14 -9.10 15.79
CA PHE A 186 -2.79 -9.02 15.22
C PHE A 186 -1.73 -8.76 16.29
N ASN A 187 -1.85 -9.41 17.45
CA ASN A 187 -0.94 -9.22 18.57
C ASN A 187 0.52 -9.39 18.16
N GLY A 188 1.37 -8.40 18.50
CA GLY A 188 2.80 -8.38 18.18
C GLY A 188 3.17 -7.87 16.78
N LEU A 189 2.20 -7.66 15.87
CA LEU A 189 2.49 -7.21 14.51
C LEU A 189 2.99 -5.75 14.45
N THR A 190 2.57 -4.92 15.39
CA THR A 190 2.94 -3.50 15.47
C THR A 190 4.44 -3.26 15.67
N ASP A 191 5.19 -4.26 16.13
CA ASP A 191 6.66 -4.15 16.27
C ASP A 191 7.38 -4.05 14.92
N PHE A 192 6.76 -4.54 13.85
CA PHE A 192 7.27 -4.46 12.49
C PHE A 192 6.94 -3.14 11.80
N PHE A 193 6.00 -2.36 12.34
CA PHE A 193 5.56 -1.10 11.73
C PHE A 193 6.68 -0.06 11.75
N GLU A 194 6.73 0.74 10.69
CA GLU A 194 7.68 1.85 10.60
C GLU A 194 7.34 2.93 11.65
N LYS A 195 8.17 3.07 12.68
CA LYS A 195 8.02 4.10 13.72
C LYS A 195 8.69 5.40 13.27
N LYS A 196 8.18 6.08 12.22
CA LYS A 196 8.68 7.42 11.90
C LYS A 196 8.26 8.39 13.02
N ARG A 197 9.26 8.99 13.66
CA ARG A 197 9.10 9.96 14.76
C ARG A 197 8.52 11.28 14.23
N VAL A 198 7.22 11.50 14.43
CA VAL A 198 6.68 12.84 14.73
C VAL A 198 5.66 12.68 15.86
N ARG A 199 5.65 13.64 16.78
CA ARG A 199 5.02 13.56 18.11
C ARG A 199 3.53 13.13 18.09
N SER A 200 3.20 12.28 19.06
CA SER A 200 1.91 12.07 19.74
C SER A 200 0.77 11.24 19.13
N SER A 201 0.99 10.40 18.11
CA SER A 201 0.14 9.20 17.93
C SER A 201 0.98 8.03 17.41
N TYR A 202 0.74 6.82 17.94
CA TYR A 202 1.40 5.59 17.48
C TYR A 202 1.07 5.28 16.01
N PHE A 203 -0.04 5.84 15.53
CA PHE A 203 -0.59 5.71 14.19
C PHE A 203 -0.66 7.07 13.51
N GLN A 204 0.47 7.77 13.34
CA GLN A 204 0.58 8.61 12.15
C GLN A 204 0.61 7.64 10.96
N THR A 205 -0.61 7.23 10.59
CA THR A 205 -0.98 6.52 9.38
C THR A 205 -0.17 7.09 8.23
N PHE A 206 0.11 6.26 7.23
CA PHE A 206 0.48 6.72 5.90
C PHE A 206 -0.12 8.12 5.65
N PRO A 207 0.67 9.17 5.33
CA PRO A 207 0.18 10.56 5.18
C PRO A 207 -0.84 10.75 4.03
N PHE A 208 -1.41 9.65 3.55
CA PHE A 208 -2.24 9.48 2.38
C PHE A 208 -3.60 8.85 2.70
N PHE A 209 -3.85 8.46 3.96
CA PHE A 209 -5.17 8.08 4.44
C PHE A 209 -5.60 9.02 5.56
N GLU A 210 -6.65 9.78 5.27
CA GLU A 210 -7.27 10.70 6.21
C GLU A 210 -7.88 9.92 7.40
N ASP A 211 -7.75 10.47 8.61
CA ASP A 211 -8.55 10.13 9.79
C ASP A 211 -8.46 8.73 10.43
N GLN A 212 -7.37 7.97 10.25
CA GLN A 212 -7.17 6.66 10.95
C GLN A 212 -8.34 5.68 10.76
N ARG A 213 -8.94 5.70 9.56
CA ARG A 213 -10.06 4.81 9.18
C ARG A 213 -9.59 3.69 8.28
N MET A 214 -10.15 2.50 8.49
CA MET A 214 -9.99 1.37 7.57
C MET A 214 -10.88 1.57 6.34
N TYR A 215 -10.41 1.11 5.19
CA TYR A 215 -11.25 1.00 3.99
C TYR A 215 -12.26 -0.12 4.19
N VAL A 216 -13.52 0.09 3.78
CA VAL A 216 -14.59 -0.89 3.98
C VAL A 216 -15.03 -1.45 2.64
N GLN A 217 -14.98 -2.76 2.47
CA GLN A 217 -15.69 -3.43 1.38
C GLN A 217 -16.86 -4.22 1.95
N THR A 218 -18.07 -4.06 1.41
CA THR A 218 -19.27 -4.64 2.02
C THR A 218 -20.27 -5.15 1.00
N LEU A 219 -20.96 -6.23 1.36
CA LEU A 219 -22.18 -6.69 0.70
C LEU A 219 -23.32 -6.63 1.72
N LEU A 220 -24.33 -5.83 1.39
CA LEU A 220 -25.56 -5.67 2.13
C LEU A 220 -26.71 -6.21 1.28
N SER A 221 -27.38 -7.23 1.78
CA SER A 221 -28.60 -7.74 1.14
C SER A 221 -29.83 -7.39 1.95
N LEU A 222 -30.86 -6.91 1.26
CA LEU A 222 -32.18 -6.62 1.80
C LEU A 222 -33.14 -7.77 1.50
N LYS A 223 -34.28 -7.80 2.19
CA LYS A 223 -35.35 -8.76 1.88
C LYS A 223 -35.87 -8.56 0.45
N GLU A 224 -36.07 -9.66 -0.29
CA GLU A 224 -36.41 -9.65 -1.74
C GLU A 224 -37.61 -8.76 -2.13
N SER A 225 -38.57 -8.58 -1.22
CA SER A 225 -39.77 -7.76 -1.45
C SER A 225 -39.59 -6.27 -1.20
N MET A 226 -38.42 -5.83 -0.73
CA MET A 226 -38.16 -4.43 -0.39
C MET A 226 -37.55 -3.69 -1.58
N GLU A 227 -38.19 -2.61 -2.00
CA GLU A 227 -37.64 -1.73 -3.03
C GLU A 227 -36.42 -0.98 -2.48
N LEU A 228 -35.36 -0.95 -3.29
CA LEU A 228 -34.13 -0.21 -3.06
C LEU A 228 -34.28 1.22 -3.55
N ASN A 229 -34.46 2.16 -2.62
CA ASN A 229 -34.57 3.56 -2.96
C ASN A 229 -33.20 4.21 -3.10
N VAL A 230 -33.15 5.30 -3.86
CA VAL A 230 -31.93 6.10 -4.10
C VAL A 230 -31.31 6.59 -2.77
N ILE A 231 -32.15 6.90 -1.78
CA ILE A 231 -31.70 7.29 -0.44
C ILE A 231 -31.00 6.11 0.25
N ASP A 232 -31.54 4.89 0.18
CA ASP A 232 -30.93 3.69 0.78
C ASP A 232 -29.55 3.41 0.18
N VAL A 233 -29.46 3.48 -1.16
CA VAL A 233 -28.21 3.32 -1.91
C VAL A 233 -27.17 4.37 -1.51
N TYR A 234 -27.59 5.63 -1.33
CA TYR A 234 -26.69 6.69 -0.88
C TYR A 234 -26.23 6.52 0.57
N ARG A 235 -27.14 6.12 1.47
CA ARG A 235 -26.83 5.90 2.89
C ARG A 235 -25.78 4.81 3.08
N THR A 236 -25.85 3.72 2.31
CA THR A 236 -24.83 2.66 2.36
C THR A 236 -23.47 3.15 1.91
N SER A 237 -23.41 4.03 0.90
CA SER A 237 -22.15 4.60 0.40
C SER A 237 -21.53 5.66 1.30
N SER A 238 -22.33 6.39 2.07
CA SER A 238 -21.84 7.43 2.99
C SER A 238 -21.65 6.90 4.42
N LEU A 239 -21.98 5.62 4.64
CA LEU A 239 -22.12 5.01 5.96
C LEU A 239 -23.01 5.83 6.91
N SER A 240 -24.12 6.37 6.41
CA SER A 240 -25.11 7.12 7.19
C SER A 240 -26.08 6.18 7.90
N GLY A 241 -25.64 5.63 9.03
CA GLY A 241 -26.42 4.73 9.88
C GLY A 241 -27.40 5.48 10.77
N LEU A 242 -27.00 5.76 12.01
CA LEU A 242 -27.81 6.39 13.04
C LEU A 242 -27.28 7.76 13.46
N THR A 243 -28.21 8.66 13.80
CA THR A 243 -27.90 9.91 14.51
C THR A 243 -27.57 9.64 15.98
N SER A 244 -27.03 10.64 16.69
CA SER A 244 -26.82 10.60 18.15
C SER A 244 -28.08 10.27 18.97
N ASP A 245 -29.27 10.48 18.39
CA ASP A 245 -30.56 10.19 19.02
C ASP A 245 -31.11 8.80 18.63
N GLY A 246 -30.32 7.98 17.93
CA GLY A 246 -30.73 6.64 17.50
C GLY A 246 -31.70 6.62 16.32
N LYS A 247 -31.88 7.73 15.59
CA LYS A 247 -32.75 7.78 14.41
C LYS A 247 -31.97 7.57 13.12
N PRO A 248 -32.53 6.83 12.14
CA PRO A 248 -31.99 6.76 10.79
C PRO A 248 -31.78 8.13 10.19
N TYR A 249 -30.67 8.32 9.47
CA TYR A 249 -30.40 9.59 8.80
C TYR A 249 -29.68 9.43 7.46
N VAL A 250 -29.65 10.54 6.73
CA VAL A 250 -28.89 10.70 5.51
C VAL A 250 -28.04 11.97 5.64
N SER A 251 -26.75 11.86 5.32
CA SER A 251 -25.80 12.97 5.47
C SER A 251 -26.03 14.13 4.49
N ALA A 252 -26.72 13.89 3.37
CA ALA A 252 -27.12 14.93 2.42
C ALA A 252 -28.64 15.14 2.43
N ASN A 253 -29.08 16.40 2.49
CA ASN A 253 -30.49 16.78 2.51
C ASN A 253 -31.04 17.20 1.13
N ASN A 254 -30.20 17.22 0.10
CA ASN A 254 -30.54 17.66 -1.26
C ASN A 254 -30.67 16.44 -2.20
N LEU A 255 -31.89 16.12 -2.62
CA LEU A 255 -32.15 14.95 -3.46
C LEU A 255 -31.49 15.02 -4.85
N PRO A 256 -31.54 16.14 -5.60
CA PRO A 256 -30.74 16.33 -6.81
C PRO A 256 -29.25 16.03 -6.63
N TYR A 257 -28.65 16.48 -5.52
CA TYR A 257 -27.26 16.18 -5.21
C TYR A 257 -27.03 14.67 -5.04
N ILE A 258 -27.92 13.97 -4.33
CA ILE A 258 -27.84 12.52 -4.14
C ILE A 258 -27.89 11.80 -5.50
N HIS A 259 -28.79 12.21 -6.40
CA HIS A 259 -28.88 11.62 -7.74
C HIS A 259 -27.60 11.85 -8.56
N ASP A 260 -27.08 13.07 -8.58
CA ASP A 260 -25.85 13.40 -9.30
C ASP A 260 -24.64 12.65 -8.73
N TYR A 261 -24.57 12.56 -7.40
CA TYR A 261 -23.55 11.80 -6.70
C TYR A 261 -23.57 10.32 -7.10
N LEU A 262 -24.74 9.68 -7.05
CA LEU A 262 -24.88 8.26 -7.40
C LEU A 262 -24.65 8.01 -8.89
N LYS A 263 -24.95 8.96 -9.76
CA LYS A 263 -24.62 8.85 -11.20
C LYS A 263 -23.10 8.77 -11.44
N GLN A 264 -22.31 9.41 -10.58
CA GLN A 264 -20.85 9.40 -10.67
C GLN A 264 -20.22 8.18 -9.98
N HIS A 265 -20.72 7.80 -8.80
CA HIS A 265 -20.08 6.82 -7.92
C HIS A 265 -20.72 5.42 -7.95
N ALA A 266 -21.97 5.30 -8.39
CA ALA A 266 -22.65 4.02 -8.49
C ALA A 266 -22.55 3.43 -9.90
N TYR A 267 -22.23 2.14 -9.97
CA TYR A 267 -22.38 1.33 -11.16
C TYR A 267 -23.77 0.68 -11.16
N GLN A 268 -24.60 1.17 -12.09
CA GLN A 268 -26.05 0.93 -12.11
C GLN A 268 -26.49 -0.13 -13.14
N ARG A 269 -25.57 -0.99 -13.62
CA ARG A 269 -25.87 -1.99 -14.67
C ARG A 269 -27.03 -2.93 -14.31
N TRP A 270 -27.22 -3.19 -13.02
CA TRP A 270 -28.25 -4.10 -12.50
C TRP A 270 -29.29 -3.38 -11.62
N ALA A 271 -29.39 -2.06 -11.76
CA ALA A 271 -30.47 -1.30 -11.14
C ALA A 271 -31.84 -1.77 -11.69
N PRO A 272 -32.91 -1.75 -10.87
CA PRO A 272 -32.98 -1.20 -9.51
C PRO A 272 -32.60 -2.20 -8.40
N ASN A 273 -32.28 -3.45 -8.75
CA ASN A 273 -32.16 -4.52 -7.76
C ASN A 273 -30.77 -4.63 -7.14
N ARG A 274 -29.74 -4.14 -7.85
CA ARG A 274 -28.35 -4.20 -7.38
C ARG A 274 -27.55 -2.99 -7.79
N TYR A 275 -26.82 -2.45 -6.82
CA TYR A 275 -25.90 -1.32 -7.01
C TYR A 275 -24.54 -1.67 -6.44
N PHE A 276 -23.50 -1.35 -7.22
CA PHE A 276 -22.14 -1.27 -6.71
C PHE A 276 -21.78 0.21 -6.55
N ILE A 277 -21.35 0.64 -5.38
CA ILE A 277 -20.98 2.03 -5.11
C ILE A 277 -19.53 2.05 -4.65
N MET A 278 -18.73 2.91 -5.28
CA MET A 278 -17.30 3.05 -4.98
C MET A 278 -17.01 4.50 -4.59
N GLU A 279 -16.43 4.68 -3.42
CA GLU A 279 -15.99 5.96 -2.86
C GLU A 279 -14.61 5.78 -2.22
N GLU A 280 -13.95 6.87 -1.84
CA GLU A 280 -12.56 6.87 -1.40
C GLU A 280 -12.27 5.92 -0.23
N HIS A 281 -13.24 5.66 0.64
CA HIS A 281 -13.08 4.80 1.82
C HIS A 281 -14.01 3.60 1.84
N ILE A 282 -14.81 3.39 0.79
CA ILE A 282 -15.79 2.31 0.77
C ILE A 282 -16.10 1.77 -0.62
N PHE A 283 -16.21 0.44 -0.70
CA PHE A 283 -16.76 -0.27 -1.84
C PHE A 283 -17.93 -1.15 -1.40
N THR A 284 -19.14 -0.71 -1.75
CA THR A 284 -20.38 -1.37 -1.33
C THR A 284 -21.08 -2.05 -2.50
N CYS A 285 -21.54 -3.28 -2.28
CA CYS A 285 -22.61 -3.90 -3.04
C CYS A 285 -23.88 -3.89 -2.18
N VAL A 286 -24.94 -3.25 -2.67
CA VAL A 286 -26.27 -3.33 -2.05
C VAL A 286 -27.24 -4.00 -3.01
N THR A 287 -28.01 -4.96 -2.52
CA THR A 287 -28.89 -5.78 -3.35
C THR A 287 -30.17 -6.18 -2.62
N ASN A 288 -31.25 -6.42 -3.36
CA ASN A 288 -32.46 -7.10 -2.89
C ASN A 288 -32.71 -8.39 -3.70
N GLU A 289 -31.67 -8.92 -4.33
CA GLU A 289 -31.74 -10.17 -5.10
C GLU A 289 -31.85 -11.42 -4.22
N ASP A 290 -32.20 -12.55 -4.84
CA ASP A 290 -32.41 -13.83 -4.18
C ASP A 290 -31.13 -14.46 -3.58
N GLU A 291 -31.31 -15.37 -2.63
CA GLU A 291 -30.24 -16.03 -1.86
C GLU A 291 -29.18 -16.71 -2.75
N SER A 292 -29.60 -17.28 -3.89
CA SER A 292 -28.69 -17.95 -4.82
C SER A 292 -27.73 -16.95 -5.49
N LYS A 293 -28.21 -15.74 -5.77
CA LYS A 293 -27.39 -14.64 -6.30
C LYS A 293 -26.56 -13.98 -5.21
N ILE A 294 -27.09 -13.83 -3.99
CA ILE A 294 -26.34 -13.31 -2.84
C ILE A 294 -25.09 -14.16 -2.60
N THR A 295 -25.21 -15.48 -2.62
CA THR A 295 -24.07 -16.40 -2.44
C THR A 295 -22.99 -16.18 -3.51
N LYS A 296 -23.39 -16.00 -4.77
CA LYS A 296 -22.45 -15.69 -5.88
C LYS A 296 -21.80 -14.32 -5.70
N LEU A 297 -22.56 -13.31 -5.29
CA LEU A 297 -22.05 -11.97 -5.03
C LEU A 297 -21.07 -11.96 -3.85
N ALA A 298 -21.36 -12.69 -2.78
CA ALA A 298 -20.46 -12.85 -1.64
C ALA A 298 -19.14 -13.50 -2.07
N SER A 299 -19.21 -14.56 -2.90
CA SER A 299 -18.04 -15.20 -3.50
C SER A 299 -17.17 -14.20 -4.27
N GLN A 300 -17.80 -13.39 -5.14
CA GLN A 300 -17.11 -12.36 -5.92
C GLN A 300 -16.51 -11.25 -5.05
N MET A 301 -17.23 -10.83 -4.02
CA MET A 301 -16.78 -9.80 -3.08
C MET A 301 -15.58 -10.27 -2.25
N TYR A 302 -15.56 -11.53 -1.80
CA TYR A 302 -14.43 -12.09 -1.06
C TYR A 302 -13.24 -12.48 -1.95
N GLY A 303 -13.49 -12.83 -3.21
CA GLY A 303 -12.47 -13.22 -4.17
C GLY A 303 -12.09 -12.09 -5.12
N GLU A 304 -12.65 -12.12 -6.32
CA GLU A 304 -12.21 -11.33 -7.46
C GLU A 304 -12.23 -9.82 -7.18
N PHE A 305 -13.32 -9.31 -6.61
CA PHE A 305 -13.47 -7.88 -6.32
C PHE A 305 -12.60 -7.41 -5.15
N TYR A 306 -12.33 -8.28 -4.18
CA TYR A 306 -11.37 -7.98 -3.11
C TYR A 306 -9.97 -7.78 -3.67
N TYR A 307 -9.47 -8.69 -4.52
CA TYR A 307 -8.16 -8.52 -5.13
C TYR A 307 -8.09 -7.35 -6.11
N ALA A 308 -9.20 -7.02 -6.78
CA ALA A 308 -9.29 -5.84 -7.65
C ALA A 308 -9.12 -4.56 -6.83
N LEU A 309 -9.80 -4.46 -5.69
CA LEU A 309 -9.64 -3.37 -4.75
C LEU A 309 -8.23 -3.32 -4.17
N LEU A 310 -7.70 -4.44 -3.70
CA LEU A 310 -6.36 -4.55 -3.10
C LEU A 310 -5.26 -4.09 -4.07
N LEU A 311 -5.35 -4.48 -5.34
CA LEU A 311 -4.39 -4.08 -6.37
C LEU A 311 -4.45 -2.58 -6.65
N ASN A 312 -5.66 -2.02 -6.75
CA ASN A 312 -5.84 -0.57 -6.94
C ASN A 312 -5.36 0.24 -5.72
N LEU A 313 -5.62 -0.23 -4.50
CA LEU A 313 -5.07 0.38 -3.29
C LEU A 313 -3.54 0.29 -3.27
N PHE A 314 -2.96 -0.85 -3.64
CA PHE A 314 -1.51 -1.01 -3.78
C PHE A 314 -0.93 0.01 -4.76
N HIS A 315 -1.52 0.16 -5.95
CA HIS A 315 -1.09 1.16 -6.93
C HIS A 315 -1.19 2.59 -6.41
N LYS A 316 -2.35 2.98 -5.83
CA LYS A 316 -2.56 4.32 -5.24
C LYS A 316 -1.47 4.63 -4.23
N ILE A 317 -1.27 3.72 -3.26
CA ILE A 317 -0.36 3.95 -2.14
C ILE A 317 1.10 4.00 -2.61
N VAL A 318 1.53 3.08 -3.46
CA VAL A 318 2.92 3.07 -3.95
C VAL A 318 3.26 4.33 -4.74
N LEU A 319 2.36 4.77 -5.63
CA LEU A 319 2.54 6.02 -6.39
C LEU A 319 2.60 7.24 -5.47
N LEU A 320 1.76 7.27 -4.44
CA LEU A 320 1.79 8.31 -3.42
C LEU A 320 3.08 8.30 -2.58
N LYS A 321 3.61 7.11 -2.19
CA LYS A 321 4.93 6.99 -1.54
C LYS A 321 6.02 7.60 -2.43
N MET A 322 5.99 7.33 -3.73
CA MET A 322 6.97 7.86 -4.69
C MET A 322 6.86 9.38 -4.82
N ALA A 323 5.64 9.92 -4.87
CA ALA A 323 5.41 11.36 -4.91
C ALA A 323 5.93 12.06 -3.65
N ASN A 324 5.68 11.49 -2.47
CA ASN A 324 6.20 12.05 -1.22
C ASN A 324 7.72 11.91 -1.11
N ALA A 325 8.28 10.77 -1.50
CA ALA A 325 9.72 10.59 -1.55
C ALA A 325 10.38 11.63 -2.47
N TYR A 326 9.77 11.92 -3.63
CA TYR A 326 10.24 12.98 -4.53
C TYR A 326 10.21 14.37 -3.86
N ALA A 327 9.12 14.68 -3.15
CA ALA A 327 8.94 15.98 -2.48
C ALA A 327 9.91 16.20 -1.30
N GLU A 328 10.31 15.13 -0.61
CA GLU A 328 11.27 15.19 0.50
C GLU A 328 12.75 15.29 0.05
N LEU A 329 13.05 15.10 -1.25
CA LEU A 329 14.43 15.12 -1.74
C LEU A 329 15.06 16.52 -1.66
N ASN A 330 16.19 16.62 -0.95
CA ASN A 330 17.09 17.76 -1.10
C ASN A 330 18.03 17.49 -2.28
N ILE A 331 17.71 18.12 -3.41
CA ILE A 331 18.29 17.86 -4.74
C ILE A 331 19.82 17.96 -4.78
N GLU A 332 20.44 18.75 -3.89
CA GLU A 332 21.90 18.96 -3.87
C GLU A 332 22.68 17.92 -3.05
N GLN A 333 22.02 17.19 -2.14
CA GLN A 333 22.71 16.32 -1.17
C GLN A 333 22.38 14.83 -1.33
N ASP A 334 21.22 14.48 -1.92
CA ASP A 334 20.66 13.13 -1.82
C ASP A 334 20.82 12.27 -3.10
N THR A 335 22.01 12.24 -3.72
CA THR A 335 22.26 11.45 -4.95
C THR A 335 21.85 9.97 -4.85
N ASN A 336 22.05 9.32 -3.69
CA ASN A 336 21.66 7.93 -3.49
C ASN A 336 20.13 7.75 -3.44
N GLU A 337 19.40 8.70 -2.85
CA GLU A 337 17.93 8.63 -2.78
C GLU A 337 17.29 8.96 -4.14
N ILE A 338 17.92 9.85 -4.93
CA ILE A 338 17.56 10.08 -6.35
C ILE A 338 17.66 8.76 -7.14
N GLU A 339 18.79 8.06 -7.06
CA GLU A 339 18.97 6.77 -7.75
C GLU A 339 17.97 5.71 -7.27
N LYS A 340 17.74 5.62 -5.96
CA LYS A 340 16.75 4.72 -5.37
C LYS A 340 15.34 5.01 -5.88
N LEU A 341 14.96 6.28 -5.99
CA LEU A 341 13.64 6.69 -6.46
C LEU A 341 13.46 6.41 -7.96
N ILE A 342 14.47 6.71 -8.78
CA ILE A 342 14.50 6.35 -10.21
C ILE A 342 14.31 4.83 -10.37
N TYR A 343 15.06 4.04 -9.61
CA TYR A 343 14.95 2.58 -9.66
C TYR A 343 13.56 2.10 -9.23
N SER A 344 13.01 2.70 -8.17
CA SER A 344 11.68 2.35 -7.64
C SER A 344 10.57 2.62 -8.65
N ILE A 345 10.53 3.80 -9.27
CA ILE A 345 9.51 4.17 -10.27
C ILE A 345 9.60 3.24 -11.50
N ASN A 346 10.80 3.00 -12.01
CA ASN A 346 11.02 2.10 -13.15
C ASN A 346 10.61 0.67 -12.83
N SER A 347 10.99 0.17 -11.65
CA SER A 347 10.63 -1.18 -11.20
C SER A 347 9.12 -1.32 -11.01
N PHE A 348 8.43 -0.30 -10.51
CA PHE A 348 6.99 -0.31 -10.35
C PHE A 348 6.28 -0.37 -11.70
N THR A 349 6.70 0.49 -12.61
CA THR A 349 6.16 0.58 -13.96
C THR A 349 6.31 -0.75 -14.71
N ALA A 350 7.52 -1.33 -14.69
CA ALA A 350 7.81 -2.55 -15.45
C ALA A 350 7.17 -3.82 -14.85
N ASN A 351 7.05 -3.91 -13.53
CA ASN A 351 6.65 -5.16 -12.88
C ASN A 351 5.23 -5.15 -12.32
N TYR A 352 4.60 -3.99 -12.09
CA TYR A 352 3.34 -3.93 -11.32
C TYR A 352 2.25 -3.04 -11.94
N PHE A 353 2.57 -2.16 -12.90
CA PHE A 353 1.61 -1.20 -13.49
C PHE A 353 1.12 -1.57 -14.91
N SER A 354 0.99 -2.86 -15.23
CA SER A 354 0.43 -3.25 -16.54
C SER A 354 -1.05 -2.85 -16.64
N LEU A 355 -1.48 -2.43 -17.84
CA LEU A 355 -2.82 -1.87 -18.08
C LEU A 355 -3.91 -2.94 -18.31
N GLU A 356 -3.55 -4.14 -18.73
CA GLU A 356 -4.50 -5.24 -19.00
C GLU A 356 -4.49 -6.22 -17.81
N LEU A 357 -5.50 -6.13 -16.95
CA LEU A 357 -5.49 -6.86 -15.68
C LEU A 357 -6.65 -7.87 -15.54
N VAL A 358 -7.79 -7.67 -16.22
CA VAL A 358 -9.03 -8.46 -16.03
C VAL A 358 -9.54 -9.01 -17.36
N SER A 359 -10.00 -10.26 -17.39
CA SER A 359 -10.46 -10.97 -18.61
C SER A 359 -11.96 -10.84 -18.89
N GLN A 360 -12.77 -10.49 -17.89
CA GLN A 360 -14.23 -10.44 -17.97
C GLN A 360 -14.77 -9.01 -18.03
N SER A 361 -15.64 -8.71 -19.00
CA SER A 361 -16.13 -7.34 -19.27
C SER A 361 -16.86 -6.65 -18.12
N GLN A 362 -17.67 -7.38 -17.33
CA GLN A 362 -18.40 -6.79 -16.19
C GLN A 362 -17.45 -6.37 -15.06
N SER A 363 -16.43 -7.18 -14.90
CA SER A 363 -15.43 -7.08 -13.87
C SER A 363 -14.36 -6.04 -14.21
N GLU A 364 -14.05 -5.93 -15.49
CA GLU A 364 -13.25 -4.88 -16.10
C GLU A 364 -13.86 -3.50 -15.82
N ASP A 365 -15.19 -3.33 -15.97
CA ASP A 365 -15.87 -2.07 -15.64
C ASP A 365 -15.66 -1.66 -14.16
N ILE A 366 -15.80 -2.61 -13.23
CA ILE A 366 -15.59 -2.35 -11.79
C ILE A 366 -14.13 -1.98 -11.52
N PHE A 367 -13.20 -2.72 -12.11
CA PHE A 367 -11.77 -2.46 -11.97
C PHE A 367 -11.39 -1.07 -12.49
N PHE A 368 -11.85 -0.67 -13.68
CA PHE A 368 -11.58 0.66 -14.24
C PHE A 368 -12.23 1.78 -13.43
N ARG A 369 -13.42 1.55 -12.86
CA ARG A 369 -14.06 2.52 -11.98
C ARG A 369 -13.25 2.76 -10.70
N LEU A 370 -12.76 1.70 -10.05
CA LEU A 370 -11.85 1.81 -8.90
C LEU A 370 -10.57 2.58 -9.30
N ARG A 371 -9.99 2.24 -10.46
CA ARG A 371 -8.78 2.89 -10.97
C ARG A 371 -8.95 4.39 -11.22
N LYS A 372 -10.11 4.77 -11.78
CA LYS A 372 -10.49 6.16 -12.01
C LYS A 372 -10.74 6.89 -10.70
N LEU A 373 -11.51 6.30 -9.78
CA LEU A 373 -11.84 6.87 -8.47
C LEU A 373 -10.57 7.22 -7.68
N PHE A 374 -9.60 6.31 -7.65
CA PHE A 374 -8.33 6.53 -6.96
C PHE A 374 -7.33 7.40 -7.73
N ASN A 375 -7.73 7.97 -8.88
CA ASN A 375 -6.89 8.82 -9.72
C ASN A 375 -5.53 8.20 -10.08
N ILE A 376 -5.48 6.89 -10.24
CA ILE A 376 -4.23 6.13 -10.42
C ILE A 376 -3.48 6.58 -11.68
N GLU A 377 -4.20 6.89 -12.77
CA GLU A 377 -3.59 7.39 -14.01
C GLU A 377 -2.92 8.76 -13.83
N ILE A 378 -3.53 9.64 -13.03
CA ILE A 378 -2.98 10.97 -12.74
C ILE A 378 -1.72 10.81 -11.89
N LEU A 379 -1.80 10.01 -10.82
CA LEU A 379 -0.66 9.71 -9.96
C LEU A 379 0.50 9.09 -10.73
N TYR A 380 0.22 8.17 -11.64
CA TYR A 380 1.22 7.55 -12.50
C TYR A 380 1.85 8.53 -13.49
N THR A 381 1.03 9.38 -14.12
CA THR A 381 1.53 10.44 -15.02
C THR A 381 2.47 11.39 -14.27
N ASN A 382 2.11 11.79 -13.06
CA ASN A 382 2.95 12.62 -12.20
C ASN A 382 4.26 11.91 -11.82
N ALA A 383 4.21 10.61 -11.49
CA ALA A 383 5.41 9.82 -11.20
C ALA A 383 6.36 9.75 -12.40
N LYS A 384 5.83 9.64 -13.63
CA LYS A 384 6.62 9.66 -14.87
C LYS A 384 7.27 11.03 -15.13
N GLN A 385 6.54 12.13 -14.91
CA GLN A 385 7.11 13.48 -15.03
C GLN A 385 8.21 13.74 -13.98
N ASN A 386 8.02 13.26 -12.76
CA ASN A 386 9.04 13.32 -11.72
C ASN A 386 10.28 12.49 -12.11
N LEU A 387 10.09 11.30 -12.69
CA LEU A 387 11.19 10.48 -13.20
C LEU A 387 12.05 11.21 -14.25
N ASP A 388 11.40 11.88 -15.23
CA ASP A 388 12.11 12.67 -16.24
C ASP A 388 12.93 13.80 -15.61
N SER A 389 12.39 14.42 -14.56
CA SER A 389 13.08 15.47 -13.80
C SER A 389 14.29 14.91 -13.04
N LEU A 390 14.13 13.76 -12.37
CA LEU A 390 15.21 13.08 -11.65
C LEU A 390 16.38 12.70 -12.57
N PHE A 391 16.11 12.23 -13.79
CA PHE A 391 17.16 11.92 -14.77
C PHE A 391 17.95 13.17 -15.17
N LYS A 392 17.27 14.29 -15.47
CA LYS A 392 17.94 15.57 -15.78
C LYS A 392 18.82 16.04 -14.63
N TYR A 393 18.36 15.87 -13.39
CA TYR A 393 19.17 16.20 -12.22
C TYR A 393 20.40 15.32 -12.08
N GLN A 394 20.25 14.00 -12.24
CA GLN A 394 21.37 13.07 -12.19
C GLN A 394 22.43 13.39 -13.26
N GLU A 395 22.01 13.71 -14.49
CA GLU A 395 22.89 14.13 -15.58
C GLU A 395 23.64 15.44 -15.26
N ASN A 396 22.94 16.44 -14.73
CA ASN A 396 23.55 17.71 -14.31
C ASN A 396 24.58 17.53 -13.19
N VAL A 397 24.29 16.65 -12.20
CA VAL A 397 25.24 16.34 -11.11
C VAL A 397 26.46 15.58 -11.64
N ALA A 398 26.26 14.62 -12.55
CA ALA A 398 27.35 13.90 -13.20
C ALA A 398 28.25 14.86 -14.00
N SER A 399 27.66 15.73 -14.81
CA SER A 399 28.38 16.74 -15.59
C SER A 399 29.21 17.69 -14.71
N LYS A 400 28.66 18.14 -13.57
CA LYS A 400 29.41 18.95 -12.59
C LYS A 400 30.60 18.18 -12.00
N LYS A 401 30.44 16.88 -11.69
CA LYS A 401 31.53 16.03 -11.19
C LYS A 401 32.63 15.84 -12.24
N ASP A 402 32.26 15.57 -13.50
CA ASP A 402 33.21 15.42 -14.60
C ASP A 402 33.98 16.71 -14.85
N SER A 403 33.29 17.87 -14.82
CA SER A 403 33.92 19.18 -14.93
C SER A 403 34.90 19.45 -13.79
N LEU A 404 34.55 19.11 -12.55
CA LEU A 404 35.43 19.27 -11.39
C LEU A 404 36.64 18.33 -11.45
N LEU A 405 36.46 17.09 -11.91
CA LEU A 405 37.54 16.13 -12.12
C LEU A 405 38.48 16.59 -13.24
N LEU A 406 37.94 17.12 -14.34
CA LEU A 406 38.71 17.76 -15.40
C LEU A 406 39.48 18.97 -14.88
N LEU A 407 38.89 19.82 -14.03
CA LEU A 407 39.57 20.95 -13.41
C LEU A 407 40.74 20.49 -12.54
N ILE A 408 40.53 19.47 -11.69
CA ILE A 408 41.56 18.87 -10.86
C ILE A 408 42.69 18.30 -11.74
N LEU A 409 42.35 17.49 -12.75
CA LEU A 409 43.32 16.89 -13.66
C LEU A 409 44.10 17.97 -14.42
N THR A 410 43.43 19.04 -14.85
CA THR A 410 44.06 20.18 -15.54
C THR A 410 45.01 20.91 -14.61
N LEU A 411 44.61 21.18 -13.37
CA LEU A 411 45.47 21.79 -12.35
C LEU A 411 46.70 20.92 -12.09
N TYR A 412 46.54 19.60 -11.96
CA TYR A 412 47.66 18.67 -11.82
C TYR A 412 48.55 18.61 -13.06
N SER A 413 47.98 18.66 -14.26
CA SER A 413 48.77 18.67 -15.50
C SER A 413 49.56 19.98 -15.62
N VAL A 414 48.97 21.13 -15.29
CA VAL A 414 49.64 22.42 -15.32
C VAL A 414 50.74 22.51 -14.26
N VAL A 415 50.46 22.13 -13.01
CA VAL A 415 51.45 22.08 -11.93
C VAL A 415 52.54 21.05 -12.25
N GLY A 416 52.18 19.88 -12.76
CA GLY A 416 53.10 18.84 -13.18
C GLY A 416 53.97 19.24 -14.37
N GLN A 417 53.45 20.00 -15.33
CA GLN A 417 54.22 20.57 -16.44
C GLN A 417 55.19 21.64 -15.94
N MET A 418 54.74 22.59 -15.12
CA MET A 418 55.64 23.60 -14.50
C MET A 418 56.80 22.93 -13.76
N LEU A 419 56.52 21.85 -13.01
CA LEU A 419 57.53 21.11 -12.27
C LEU A 419 58.40 20.20 -13.16
N GLY A 420 57.83 19.61 -14.21
CA GLY A 420 58.54 18.80 -15.17
C GLY A 420 59.57 19.60 -15.96
N PHE A 421 59.25 20.84 -16.33
CA PHE A 421 60.22 21.75 -16.93
C PHE A 421 61.36 22.08 -15.96
N THR A 422 61.09 22.38 -14.70
CA THR A 422 62.17 22.59 -13.70
C THR A 422 63.02 21.34 -13.46
N MET A 423 62.44 20.13 -13.52
CA MET A 423 63.19 18.86 -13.39
C MET A 423 64.06 18.55 -14.60
N ILE A 424 63.57 18.77 -15.82
CA ILE A 424 64.32 18.54 -17.06
C ILE A 424 65.45 19.57 -17.21
N ASP A 425 65.21 20.84 -16.84
CA ASP A 425 66.24 21.88 -16.86
C ASP A 425 67.35 21.60 -15.83
N LEU A 426 67.02 20.99 -14.68
CA LEU A 426 67.99 20.52 -13.69
C LEU A 426 68.77 19.28 -14.16
N LEU A 427 68.11 18.30 -14.79
CA LEU A 427 68.76 17.08 -15.30
C LEU A 427 69.72 17.35 -16.47
N LYS A 428 69.48 18.43 -17.23
CA LYS A 428 70.34 18.85 -18.33
C LYS A 428 71.60 19.59 -17.85
N ASN A 429 71.61 20.04 -16.59
CA ASN A 429 72.65 20.89 -16.01
C ASN A 429 73.27 20.24 -14.75
N THR A 430 73.72 18.99 -14.87
CA THR A 430 74.46 18.33 -13.78
C THR A 430 75.81 17.79 -14.24
N ASP A 431 76.81 18.68 -14.25
CA ASP A 431 78.14 18.30 -13.81
C ASP A 431 78.10 18.14 -12.27
N SER A 432 78.77 17.09 -11.81
CA SER A 432 78.70 16.55 -10.45
C SER A 432 79.02 17.55 -9.34
N ASN A 433 78.37 17.34 -8.19
CA ASN A 433 78.58 17.97 -6.88
C ASN A 433 78.25 19.47 -6.78
N HIS A 434 76.98 19.81 -6.49
CA HIS A 434 76.67 20.83 -5.48
C HIS A 434 75.18 20.84 -5.10
N ILE A 435 74.94 20.62 -3.80
CA ILE A 435 73.87 21.11 -2.92
C ILE A 435 72.44 21.02 -3.48
N ALA A 436 71.67 20.09 -2.89
CA ALA A 436 70.23 20.00 -3.00
C ALA A 436 69.57 21.37 -2.75
N SER A 437 69.07 21.97 -3.82
CA SER A 437 68.37 23.25 -3.76
C SER A 437 67.04 23.08 -3.02
N PRO A 438 66.58 24.03 -2.20
CA PRO A 438 65.23 23.98 -1.60
C PRO A 438 64.12 23.79 -2.63
N PHE A 439 64.39 24.11 -3.90
CA PHE A 439 63.51 23.86 -5.04
C PHE A 439 63.36 22.37 -5.40
N GLU A 440 64.40 21.56 -5.26
CA GLU A 440 64.34 20.10 -5.52
C GLU A 440 63.47 19.39 -4.50
N TYR A 441 63.64 19.73 -3.21
CA TYR A 441 62.79 19.20 -2.14
C TYR A 441 61.33 19.63 -2.33
N PHE A 442 61.09 20.86 -2.78
CA PHE A 442 59.74 21.35 -3.07
C PHE A 442 59.10 20.61 -4.26
N ALA A 443 59.85 20.38 -5.35
CA ALA A 443 59.37 19.62 -6.50
C ALA A 443 59.07 18.15 -6.14
N LEU A 444 59.89 17.51 -5.30
CA LEU A 444 59.70 16.14 -4.85
C LEU A 444 58.51 16.02 -3.88
N LEU A 445 58.29 17.04 -3.02
CA LEU A 445 57.12 17.12 -2.14
C LEU A 445 55.84 17.26 -2.96
N ILE A 446 55.83 18.08 -4.02
CA ILE A 446 54.66 18.20 -4.89
C ILE A 446 54.43 16.92 -5.71
N ALA A 447 55.47 16.31 -6.29
CA ALA A 447 55.33 15.06 -7.05
C ALA A 447 54.81 13.91 -6.17
N SER A 448 55.31 13.78 -4.94
CA SER A 448 54.79 12.80 -3.98
C SER A 448 53.36 13.13 -3.55
N SER A 449 53.00 14.42 -3.36
CA SER A 449 51.62 14.81 -3.07
C SER A 449 50.64 14.45 -4.20
N GLY A 450 51.06 14.60 -5.47
CA GLY A 450 50.25 14.23 -6.63
C GLY A 450 50.00 12.73 -6.74
N ILE A 451 51.01 11.91 -6.42
CA ILE A 451 50.86 10.45 -6.33
C ILE A 451 49.91 10.08 -5.18
N VAL A 452 50.09 10.68 -4.01
CA VAL A 452 49.25 10.43 -2.83
C VAL A 452 47.78 10.81 -3.11
N ILE A 453 47.53 11.95 -3.73
CA ILE A 453 46.16 12.40 -4.03
C ILE A 453 45.54 11.53 -5.13
N SER A 454 46.30 11.12 -6.15
CA SER A 454 45.82 10.18 -7.17
C SER A 454 45.44 8.83 -6.57
N LEU A 455 46.23 8.35 -5.59
CA LEU A 455 45.97 7.10 -4.89
C LEU A 455 44.76 7.21 -3.96
N ILE A 456 44.59 8.34 -3.26
CA ILE A 456 43.40 8.65 -2.45
C ILE A 456 42.14 8.69 -3.33
N LEU A 457 42.18 9.36 -4.48
CA LEU A 457 41.06 9.45 -5.41
C LEU A 457 40.71 8.07 -6.00
N GLY A 458 41.71 7.27 -6.36
CA GLY A 458 41.51 5.90 -6.84
C GLY A 458 40.86 5.00 -5.78
N VAL A 459 41.32 5.07 -4.54
CA VAL A 459 40.73 4.31 -3.42
C VAL A 459 39.32 4.80 -3.10
N GLN A 460 39.07 6.10 -3.12
CA GLN A 460 37.72 6.66 -2.95
C GLN A 460 36.77 6.22 -4.06
N GLY A 461 37.22 6.19 -5.31
CA GLY A 461 36.43 5.69 -6.44
C GLY A 461 36.05 4.22 -6.29
N LEU A 462 37.02 3.37 -5.92
CA LEU A 462 36.77 1.95 -5.65
C LEU A 462 35.82 1.74 -4.46
N TYR A 463 35.98 2.55 -3.40
CA TYR A 463 35.12 2.50 -2.22
C TYR A 463 33.68 2.93 -2.55
N GLN A 464 33.50 4.02 -3.29
CA GLN A 464 32.17 4.47 -3.74
C GLN A 464 31.52 3.44 -4.66
N TRP A 465 32.27 2.84 -5.59
CA TRP A 465 31.76 1.76 -6.45
C TRP A 465 31.30 0.55 -5.64
N ALA A 466 32.08 0.11 -4.65
CA ALA A 466 31.70 -1.00 -3.77
C ALA A 466 30.44 -0.70 -2.95
N ILE A 467 30.29 0.53 -2.44
CA ILE A 467 29.09 0.98 -1.73
C ILE A 467 27.88 1.02 -2.67
N GLN A 468 28.01 1.61 -3.85
CA GLN A 468 26.93 1.68 -4.85
C GLN A 468 26.46 0.28 -5.23
N HIS A 469 27.39 -0.67 -5.44
CA HIS A 469 27.03 -2.05 -5.74
C HIS A 469 26.28 -2.73 -4.58
N LYS A 470 26.63 -2.42 -3.32
CA LYS A 470 25.92 -2.93 -2.15
C LYS A 470 24.53 -2.30 -2.00
N ASN A 471 24.42 -0.99 -2.19
CA ASN A 471 23.16 -0.25 -2.12
C ASN A 471 22.17 -0.73 -3.19
N ARG A 472 22.65 -0.95 -4.43
CA ARG A 472 21.83 -1.50 -5.52
C ARG A 472 21.25 -2.87 -5.19
N LYS A 473 22.02 -3.75 -4.53
CA LYS A 473 21.50 -5.06 -4.05
C LYS A 473 20.41 -4.88 -2.98
N ALA A 474 20.56 -3.92 -2.08
CA ALA A 474 19.55 -3.61 -1.06
C ALA A 474 18.26 -3.05 -1.68
N TRP A 475 18.37 -2.14 -2.67
CA TRP A 475 17.20 -1.58 -3.37
C TRP A 475 16.44 -2.64 -4.16
N VAL A 476 17.15 -3.56 -4.82
CA VAL A 476 16.52 -4.73 -5.46
C VAL A 476 15.70 -5.51 -4.43
N LYS A 477 16.22 -5.75 -3.23
CA LYS A 477 15.49 -6.47 -2.16
C LYS A 477 14.25 -5.70 -1.65
N GLN A 478 14.20 -4.37 -1.77
CA GLN A 478 13.04 -3.56 -1.37
C GLN A 478 11.93 -3.53 -2.45
N THR A 479 12.29 -3.53 -3.73
CA THR A 479 11.33 -3.54 -4.85
C THR A 479 10.90 -4.96 -5.26
N VAL A 480 11.64 -5.95 -4.79
CA VAL A 480 11.45 -7.39 -4.97
C VAL A 480 11.50 -8.01 -3.57
N LEU A 481 10.34 -8.30 -2.99
CA LEU A 481 10.18 -8.94 -1.65
C LEU A 481 11.13 -10.13 -1.42
N SER A 482 11.57 -10.77 -2.50
CA SER A 482 12.50 -11.90 -2.48
C SER A 482 13.33 -11.94 -3.77
N ALA A 483 14.51 -11.31 -3.74
CA ALA A 483 15.57 -11.56 -4.72
C ALA A 483 16.52 -12.64 -4.19
N VAL A 484 16.00 -13.85 -3.95
CA VAL A 484 16.87 -15.02 -3.82
C VAL A 484 16.84 -15.71 -5.18
N LYS A 485 17.97 -15.72 -5.88
CA LYS A 485 18.17 -16.61 -7.03
C LYS A 485 17.75 -18.00 -6.56
N GLU A 486 16.79 -18.63 -7.23
CA GLU A 486 16.77 -20.08 -7.32
C GLU A 486 18.20 -20.49 -7.66
N LYS A 487 18.89 -21.15 -6.72
CA LYS A 487 19.98 -22.00 -7.13
C LYS A 487 19.29 -23.04 -7.98
N ASP A 488 19.45 -22.94 -9.30
CA ASP A 488 19.16 -24.02 -10.23
C ASP A 488 19.74 -25.29 -9.60
N GLY A 489 18.85 -26.10 -9.03
CA GLY A 489 19.15 -27.44 -8.55
C GLY A 489 19.54 -28.23 -9.77
N THR A 490 20.83 -28.22 -10.08
CA THR A 490 21.42 -29.04 -11.12
C THR A 490 21.50 -30.46 -10.56
N LYS A 491 20.74 -31.34 -11.22
CA LYS A 491 20.68 -32.81 -11.13
C LYS A 491 19.70 -33.42 -10.13
#